data_AF-A0A2D5ZWA3-F1
#
_entry.id   AF-A0A2D5ZWA3-F1
#
_cell.length_a   1.000
_cell.length_b   1.000
_cell.length_c   1.000
_cell.angle_alpha   90.00
_cell.angle_beta   90.00
_cell.angle_gamma   90.00
#
_symmetry.space_group_name_H-M   'P 1'
#
loop_
_entity.id
_entity.type
_entity.pdbx_description
1 polymer ?
#
loop_
_entity_poly.entity_id
_entity_poly.type
_entity_poly.pdbx_seq_one_letter_code
_entity_poly.pdbx_strand_id
1 'polypeptide(L)'
;MLKVEQARSGDPILKWNNRLLSSRIDPRKEAVSFVNGLDVHPSTDVLLFIGLASGYQLVEAVKRFPDLHIIAIDGHGPICEWIKKTHGMELRHAELKVLSQEDKGALQHLQARLLGVNYQLVQIPSVRHIFPKWAYDLQDHLNFRSQQAFRFLVEKRSWSHATVETCQLASIKELSEAVPKGSGLRPFVKILRELVK
;
A
#
# COMPACT_ATOMS: atom_id res chain seq x y z
N MET A 1 -7.47 -15.48 16.80
CA MET A 1 -8.94 -15.37 16.94
C MET A 1 -9.34 -13.90 16.92
N LEU A 2 -10.21 -13.56 15.96
CA LEU A 2 -10.82 -12.24 15.83
C LEU A 2 -12.02 -12.13 16.78
N LYS A 3 -12.15 -11.00 17.49
CA LYS A 3 -13.30 -10.65 18.31
C LYS A 3 -13.71 -9.21 18.01
N VAL A 4 -14.99 -8.93 18.22
CA VAL A 4 -15.53 -7.57 18.23
C VAL A 4 -15.72 -7.15 19.68
N GLU A 5 -15.23 -5.97 20.04
CA GLU A 5 -15.48 -5.33 21.33
C GLU A 5 -16.06 -3.93 21.09
N GLN A 6 -16.64 -3.31 22.12
CA GLN A 6 -17.11 -1.94 22.04
C GLN A 6 -16.09 -1.00 22.69
N ALA A 7 -15.73 0.07 21.97
CA ALA A 7 -14.94 1.17 22.53
C ALA A 7 -15.78 1.96 23.54
N ARG A 8 -15.13 2.79 24.37
CA ARG A 8 -15.82 3.69 25.31
C ARG A 8 -16.71 4.71 24.60
N SER A 9 -16.39 5.09 23.37
CA SER A 9 -17.24 5.92 22.51
C SER A 9 -18.52 5.22 22.04
N GLY A 10 -18.65 3.91 22.24
CA GLY A 10 -19.74 3.09 21.72
C GLY A 10 -19.47 2.48 20.35
N ASP A 11 -18.39 2.88 19.68
CA ASP A 11 -17.98 2.35 18.38
C ASP A 11 -17.48 0.90 18.47
N PRO A 12 -17.82 0.01 17.52
CA PRO A 12 -17.32 -1.35 17.51
C PRO A 12 -15.86 -1.41 17.00
N ILE A 13 -15.00 -2.12 17.72
CA ILE A 13 -13.57 -2.26 17.38
C ILE A 13 -13.18 -3.73 17.29
N LEU A 14 -12.19 -4.01 16.46
CA LEU A 14 -11.65 -5.36 16.30
C LEU A 14 -10.53 -5.63 17.32
N LYS A 15 -10.49 -6.88 17.78
CA LYS A 15 -9.45 -7.42 18.65
C LYS A 15 -8.94 -8.73 18.09
N TRP A 16 -7.62 -8.83 17.92
CA TRP A 16 -6.96 -10.03 17.40
C TRP A 16 -6.00 -10.60 18.45
N ASN A 17 -6.19 -11.85 18.86
CA ASN A 17 -5.33 -12.50 19.86
C ASN A 17 -5.11 -11.65 21.12
N ASN A 18 -6.21 -11.10 21.65
CA ASN A 18 -6.25 -10.21 22.81
C ASN A 18 -5.60 -8.82 22.63
N ARG A 19 -5.16 -8.46 21.42
CA ARG A 19 -4.64 -7.13 21.08
C ARG A 19 -5.67 -6.33 20.30
N LEU A 20 -5.86 -5.07 20.68
CA LEU A 20 -6.79 -4.17 20.01
C LEU A 20 -6.20 -3.69 18.69
N LEU A 21 -7.03 -3.64 17.64
CA LEU A 21 -6.65 -3.11 16.34
C LEU A 21 -6.91 -1.59 16.23
N SER A 22 -7.71 -1.02 17.14
CA SER A 22 -7.97 0.42 17.22
C SER A 22 -8.13 0.86 18.68
N SER A 23 -8.17 2.17 18.91
CA SER A 23 -8.31 2.78 20.23
C SER A 23 -9.53 2.25 20.98
N ARG A 24 -9.30 1.87 22.25
CA ARG A 24 -10.37 1.49 23.18
C ARG A 24 -11.23 2.68 23.62
N ILE A 25 -10.69 3.89 23.50
CA ILE A 25 -11.35 5.10 23.99
C ILE A 25 -12.29 5.64 22.91
N ASP A 26 -11.73 5.99 21.75
CA ASP A 26 -12.45 6.57 20.63
C ASP A 26 -11.66 6.31 19.34
N PRO A 27 -12.05 5.31 18.53
CA PRO A 27 -11.33 4.94 17.33
C PRO A 27 -11.49 5.96 16.20
N ARG A 28 -12.54 6.81 16.23
CA ARG A 28 -12.73 7.88 15.25
C ARG A 28 -11.77 9.04 15.50
N LYS A 29 -11.60 9.47 16.75
CA LYS A 29 -10.59 10.49 17.11
C LYS A 29 -9.17 10.03 16.80
N GLU A 30 -8.85 8.77 17.08
CA GLU A 30 -7.58 8.17 16.68
C GLU A 30 -7.39 8.26 15.16
N ALA A 31 -8.41 7.90 14.37
CA ALA A 31 -8.36 7.98 12.91
C ALA A 31 -8.15 9.40 12.38
N VAL A 32 -8.86 10.39 12.93
CA VAL A 32 -8.67 11.81 12.57
C VAL A 32 -7.24 12.25 12.87
N SER A 33 -6.72 11.95 14.06
CA SER A 33 -5.35 12.29 14.42
C SER A 33 -4.32 11.60 13.51
N PHE A 34 -4.56 10.34 13.15
CA PHE A 34 -3.69 9.59 12.26
C PHE A 34 -3.67 10.20 10.86
N VAL A 35 -4.85 10.47 10.27
CA VAL A 35 -4.95 11.02 8.92
C VAL A 35 -4.43 12.46 8.84
N ASN A 36 -4.64 13.27 9.88
CA ASN A 36 -4.04 14.61 9.97
C ASN A 36 -2.51 14.58 9.97
N GLY A 37 -1.90 13.50 10.46
CA GLY A 37 -0.44 13.33 10.46
C GLY A 37 0.12 12.81 9.13
N LEU A 38 -0.72 12.49 8.15
CA LEU A 38 -0.26 12.07 6.82
C LEU A 38 0.15 13.29 6.00
N ASP A 39 1.44 13.40 5.72
CA ASP A 39 1.97 14.35 4.73
C ASP A 39 1.81 13.75 3.33
N VAL A 40 0.63 13.98 2.72
CA VAL A 40 0.32 13.43 1.40
C VAL A 40 0.90 14.34 0.32
N HIS A 41 1.83 13.80 -0.48
CA HIS A 41 2.45 14.59 -1.54
C HIS A 41 1.42 15.02 -2.61
N PRO A 42 1.47 16.26 -3.14
CA PRO A 42 0.48 16.75 -4.12
C PRO A 42 0.40 15.95 -5.42
N SER A 43 1.48 15.24 -5.78
CA SER A 43 1.52 14.38 -6.96
C SER A 43 1.07 12.94 -6.68
N THR A 44 0.55 12.64 -5.49
CA THR A 44 0.06 11.31 -5.16
C THR A 44 -1.26 11.08 -5.87
N ASP A 45 -1.33 10.01 -6.66
CA ASP A 45 -2.55 9.55 -7.34
C ASP A 45 -3.28 8.50 -6.50
N VAL A 46 -2.53 7.69 -5.73
CA VAL A 46 -3.04 6.56 -4.96
C VAL A 46 -2.56 6.59 -3.51
N LEU A 47 -3.47 6.43 -2.55
CA LEU A 47 -3.09 6.06 -1.18
C LEU A 47 -3.22 4.56 -1.01
N LEU A 48 -2.09 3.91 -0.71
CA LEU A 48 -2.00 2.46 -0.56
C LEU A 48 -1.85 2.09 0.91
N PHE A 49 -2.94 1.65 1.53
CA PHE A 49 -2.98 1.26 2.93
C PHE A 49 -2.52 -0.19 3.13
N ILE A 50 -1.52 -0.40 3.98
CA ILE A 50 -1.13 -1.71 4.51
C ILE A 50 -1.78 -1.91 5.87
N GLY A 51 -2.67 -2.89 5.92
CA GLY A 51 -3.49 -3.19 7.07
C GLY A 51 -4.75 -2.36 7.11
N LEU A 52 -5.82 -2.94 7.63
CA LEU A 52 -7.09 -2.25 7.76
C LEU A 52 -7.49 -1.94 9.20
N ALA A 53 -6.89 -2.62 10.19
CA ALA A 53 -7.28 -2.50 11.60
C ALA A 53 -8.80 -2.69 11.80
N SER A 54 -9.50 -1.72 12.39
CA SER A 54 -10.97 -1.69 12.45
C SER A 54 -11.59 -0.75 11.41
N GLY A 55 -10.85 -0.30 10.40
CA GLY A 55 -11.36 0.47 9.26
C GLY A 55 -11.51 1.98 9.45
N TYR A 56 -11.44 2.50 10.69
CA TYR A 56 -11.66 3.93 10.96
C TYR A 56 -10.68 4.86 10.27
N GLN A 57 -9.39 4.52 10.24
CA GLN A 57 -8.37 5.30 9.51
C GLN A 57 -8.67 5.37 8.01
N LEU A 58 -9.15 4.28 7.43
CA LEU A 58 -9.52 4.23 6.03
C LEU A 58 -10.77 5.07 5.73
N VAL A 59 -11.78 4.97 6.59
CA VAL A 59 -13.00 5.80 6.51
C VAL A 59 -12.65 7.28 6.55
N GLU A 60 -11.76 7.68 7.44
CA GLU A 60 -11.30 9.08 7.53
C GLU A 60 -10.49 9.49 6.29
N ALA A 61 -9.63 8.62 5.78
CA ALA A 61 -8.85 8.90 4.57
C ALA A 61 -9.75 9.11 3.34
N VAL A 62 -10.79 8.29 3.17
CA VAL A 62 -11.79 8.46 2.08
C VAL A 62 -12.51 9.81 2.18
N LYS A 63 -12.79 10.28 3.40
CA LYS A 63 -13.43 11.59 3.62
C LYS A 63 -12.47 12.74 3.33
N ARG A 64 -11.20 12.61 3.74
CA ARG A 64 -10.20 13.68 3.65
C ARG A 64 -9.62 13.83 2.24
N PHE A 65 -9.51 12.74 1.50
CA PHE A 65 -8.86 12.70 0.19
C PHE A 65 -9.83 12.16 -0.88
N PRO A 66 -10.91 12.88 -1.18
CA PRO A 66 -11.97 12.40 -2.08
C PRO A 66 -11.50 12.20 -3.52
N ASP A 67 -10.45 12.91 -3.94
CA ASP A 67 -9.91 12.86 -5.30
C ASP A 67 -8.83 11.78 -5.48
N LEU A 68 -8.36 11.17 -4.38
CA LEU A 68 -7.35 10.12 -4.43
C LEU A 68 -7.98 8.75 -4.57
N HIS A 69 -7.38 7.90 -5.39
CA HIS A 69 -7.77 6.50 -5.41
C HIS A 69 -7.19 5.78 -4.20
N ILE A 70 -8.04 5.21 -3.37
CA ILE A 70 -7.60 4.55 -2.13
C ILE A 70 -7.68 3.04 -2.30
N ILE A 71 -6.54 2.38 -2.16
CA ILE A 71 -6.44 0.92 -2.15
C ILE A 71 -6.00 0.50 -0.76
N ALA A 72 -6.72 -0.41 -0.14
CA ALA A 72 -6.36 -0.92 1.18
C ALA A 72 -6.28 -2.43 1.18
N ILE A 73 -5.21 -2.94 1.79
CA ILE A 73 -4.80 -4.33 1.72
C ILE A 73 -4.73 -4.88 3.14
N ASP A 74 -5.31 -6.06 3.37
CA ASP A 74 -5.07 -6.84 4.59
C ASP A 74 -4.87 -8.32 4.26
N GLY A 75 -4.02 -8.99 5.03
CA GLY A 75 -3.78 -10.42 4.89
C GLY A 75 -4.87 -11.31 5.46
N HIS A 76 -5.81 -10.72 6.22
CA HIS A 76 -6.78 -11.47 7.00
C HIS A 76 -8.19 -11.24 6.46
N GLY A 77 -8.68 -12.19 5.66
CA GLY A 77 -10.03 -12.18 5.08
C GLY A 77 -11.14 -11.78 6.08
N PRO A 78 -11.18 -12.36 7.30
CA PRO A 78 -12.20 -11.99 8.30
C PRO A 78 -12.19 -10.51 8.71
N ILE A 79 -11.04 -9.84 8.68
CA ILE A 79 -10.95 -8.38 8.95
C ILE A 79 -11.59 -7.61 7.80
N CYS A 80 -11.22 -7.94 6.55
CA CYS A 80 -11.80 -7.30 5.36
C CYS A 80 -13.31 -7.47 5.28
N GLU A 81 -13.82 -8.67 5.57
CA GLU A 81 -15.25 -8.96 5.59
C GLU A 81 -15.99 -8.14 6.65
N TRP A 82 -15.44 -8.08 7.87
CA TRP A 82 -16.01 -7.28 8.94
C TRP A 82 -16.06 -5.79 8.56
N ILE A 83 -14.98 -5.25 7.97
CA ILE A 83 -14.93 -3.85 7.57
C ILE A 83 -15.92 -3.53 6.46
N LYS A 84 -16.06 -4.41 5.45
CA LYS A 84 -17.08 -4.27 4.41
C LYS A 84 -18.49 -4.23 5.01
N LYS A 85 -18.76 -5.08 5.99
CA LYS A 85 -20.06 -5.12 6.69
C LYS A 85 -20.31 -3.87 7.54
N THR A 86 -19.30 -3.39 8.27
CA THR A 86 -19.45 -2.29 9.23
C THR A 86 -19.40 -0.92 8.56
N HIS A 87 -18.57 -0.75 7.53
CA HIS A 87 -18.23 0.55 6.94
C HIS A 87 -18.48 0.63 5.43
N GLY A 88 -19.07 -0.38 4.78
CA GLY A 88 -19.15 -0.47 3.32
C GLY A 88 -19.68 0.79 2.62
N MET A 89 -20.68 1.45 3.19
CA MET A 89 -21.23 2.71 2.65
C MET A 89 -20.24 3.89 2.71
N GLU A 90 -19.46 3.97 3.78
CA GLU A 90 -18.41 4.99 3.96
C GLU A 90 -17.19 4.71 3.06
N LEU A 91 -16.98 3.44 2.68
CA LEU A 91 -15.82 2.97 1.92
C LEU A 91 -16.10 2.74 0.43
N ARG A 92 -17.20 3.27 -0.12
CA ARG A 92 -17.60 3.06 -1.52
C ARG A 92 -16.56 3.53 -2.55
N HIS A 93 -15.67 4.45 -2.18
CA HIS A 93 -14.60 4.97 -3.02
C HIS A 93 -13.23 4.31 -2.75
N ALA A 94 -13.17 3.35 -1.81
CA ALA A 94 -11.97 2.59 -1.51
C ALA A 94 -12.05 1.17 -2.11
N GLU A 95 -10.93 0.72 -2.66
CA GLU A 95 -10.76 -0.67 -3.10
C GLU A 95 -10.17 -1.50 -1.94
N LEU A 96 -10.96 -2.45 -1.43
CA LEU A 96 -10.53 -3.37 -0.36
C LEU A 96 -10.04 -4.69 -0.94
N LYS A 97 -8.77 -5.02 -0.71
CA LYS A 97 -8.14 -6.26 -1.15
C LYS A 97 -7.74 -7.13 0.04
N VAL A 98 -8.01 -8.42 -0.10
CA VAL A 98 -7.39 -9.44 0.73
C VAL A 98 -6.15 -9.92 -0.03
N LEU A 99 -4.97 -9.78 0.57
CA LEU A 99 -3.73 -10.34 0.00
C LEU A 99 -3.12 -11.32 0.97
N SER A 100 -3.36 -12.61 0.73
CA SER A 100 -2.63 -13.65 1.43
C SER A 100 -1.15 -13.59 1.02
N GLN A 101 -0.25 -13.82 1.98
CA GLN A 101 1.18 -13.97 1.70
C GLN A 101 1.49 -15.10 0.72
N GLU A 102 0.59 -16.06 0.62
CA GLU A 102 0.72 -17.23 -0.26
C GLU A 102 0.24 -16.92 -1.69
N ASP A 103 -0.52 -15.84 -1.89
CA ASP A 103 -1.06 -15.44 -3.19
C ASP A 103 -0.09 -14.53 -3.95
N LYS A 104 0.98 -15.16 -4.47
CA LYS A 104 1.99 -14.48 -5.30
C LYS A 104 1.39 -13.83 -6.55
N GLY A 105 0.34 -14.43 -7.13
CA GLY A 105 -0.31 -13.92 -8.34
C GLY A 105 -1.04 -12.60 -8.08
N ALA A 106 -1.78 -12.50 -6.97
CA ALA A 106 -2.46 -11.26 -6.60
C ALA A 106 -1.47 -10.12 -6.30
N LEU A 107 -0.32 -10.42 -5.70
CA LEU A 107 0.76 -9.44 -5.50
C LEU A 107 1.35 -8.95 -6.84
N GLN A 108 1.63 -9.86 -7.77
CA GLN A 108 2.12 -9.50 -9.11
C GLN A 108 1.10 -8.64 -9.87
N HIS A 109 -0.20 -8.96 -9.79
CA HIS A 109 -1.24 -8.17 -10.42
C HIS A 109 -1.37 -6.78 -9.81
N LEU A 110 -1.32 -6.66 -8.47
CA LEU A 110 -1.29 -5.37 -7.80
C LEU A 110 -0.11 -4.54 -8.28
N GLN A 111 1.07 -5.15 -8.41
CA GLN A 111 2.26 -4.46 -8.90
C GLN A 111 2.11 -3.97 -10.33
N ALA A 112 1.60 -4.81 -11.23
CA ALA A 112 1.35 -4.42 -12.61
C ALA A 112 0.39 -3.21 -12.68
N ARG A 113 -0.61 -3.16 -11.80
CA ARG A 113 -1.55 -2.02 -11.71
C ARG A 113 -0.91 -0.74 -11.14
N LEU A 114 0.08 -0.88 -10.26
CA LEU A 114 0.77 0.26 -9.64
C LEU A 114 1.97 0.75 -10.47
N LEU A 115 2.34 0.06 -11.54
CA LEU A 115 3.43 0.46 -12.40
C LEU A 115 3.12 1.82 -13.06
N GLY A 116 4.03 2.79 -12.87
CA GLY A 116 3.86 4.13 -13.41
C GLY A 116 2.90 5.03 -12.60
N VAL A 117 2.27 4.53 -11.55
CA VAL A 117 1.37 5.30 -10.68
C VAL A 117 2.16 5.93 -9.53
N ASN A 118 1.88 7.19 -9.21
CA ASN A 118 2.44 7.81 -8.00
C ASN A 118 1.59 7.42 -6.80
N TYR A 119 1.99 6.37 -6.10
CA TYR A 119 1.31 5.97 -4.87
C TYR A 119 2.14 6.32 -3.64
N GLN A 120 1.44 6.64 -2.56
CA GLN A 120 2.01 6.79 -1.22
C GLN A 120 1.57 5.63 -0.35
N LEU A 121 2.55 4.97 0.27
CA LEU A 121 2.30 3.87 1.18
C LEU A 121 1.91 4.40 2.56
N VAL A 122 0.80 3.91 3.10
CA VAL A 122 0.32 4.24 4.44
C VAL A 122 0.23 2.97 5.27
N GLN A 123 1.02 2.87 6.32
CA GLN A 123 1.04 1.68 7.17
C GLN A 123 0.23 1.92 8.44
N ILE A 124 -0.76 1.07 8.72
CA ILE A 124 -1.55 1.16 9.95
C ILE A 124 -0.73 0.61 11.14
N PRO A 125 -0.44 1.42 12.19
CA PRO A 125 0.49 1.04 13.25
C PRO A 125 0.08 -0.23 14.01
N SER A 126 -1.20 -0.37 14.34
CA SER A 126 -1.71 -1.54 15.08
C SER A 126 -1.52 -2.84 14.31
N VAL A 127 -1.71 -2.82 12.98
CA VAL A 127 -1.48 -3.96 12.11
C VAL A 127 0.01 -4.29 12.06
N ARG A 128 0.89 -3.29 11.94
CA ARG A 128 2.35 -3.50 12.00
C ARG A 128 2.79 -4.17 13.31
N HIS A 129 2.15 -3.84 14.44
CA HIS A 129 2.49 -4.46 15.72
C HIS A 129 1.91 -5.88 15.90
N ILE A 130 0.77 -6.18 15.29
CA ILE A 130 0.10 -7.48 15.42
C ILE A 130 0.61 -8.47 14.37
N PHE A 131 0.90 -8.00 13.17
CA PHE A 131 1.35 -8.78 12.02
C PHE A 131 2.64 -8.19 11.40
N PRO A 132 3.73 -8.06 12.16
CA PRO A 132 4.93 -7.33 11.72
C PRO A 132 5.53 -7.94 10.46
N LYS A 133 5.72 -9.27 10.43
CA LYS A 133 6.30 -9.95 9.27
C LYS A 133 5.51 -9.68 7.99
N TRP A 134 4.19 -9.86 8.03
CA TRP A 134 3.32 -9.59 6.88
C TRP A 134 3.38 -8.14 6.43
N ALA A 135 3.29 -7.20 7.37
CA ALA A 135 3.31 -5.78 7.05
C ALA A 135 4.65 -5.32 6.47
N TYR A 136 5.78 -5.81 6.99
CA TYR A 136 7.12 -5.49 6.49
C TYR A 136 7.41 -6.16 5.15
N ASP A 137 7.11 -7.45 4.99
CA ASP A 137 7.35 -8.16 3.73
C ASP A 137 6.58 -7.46 2.58
N LEU A 138 5.32 -7.08 2.82
CA LEU A 138 4.51 -6.35 1.84
C LEU A 138 5.04 -4.93 1.60
N GLN A 139 5.41 -4.21 2.66
CA GLN A 139 5.98 -2.88 2.55
C GLN A 139 7.26 -2.89 1.73
N ASP A 140 8.20 -3.79 2.02
CA ASP A 140 9.45 -3.93 1.27
C ASP A 140 9.15 -4.26 -0.19
N HIS A 141 8.25 -5.21 -0.43
CA HIS A 141 7.84 -5.61 -1.78
C HIS A 141 7.26 -4.45 -2.62
N LEU A 142 6.56 -3.51 -1.99
CA LEU A 142 5.99 -2.34 -2.63
C LEU A 142 7.02 -1.20 -2.73
N ASN A 143 7.71 -0.86 -1.65
CA ASN A 143 8.66 0.26 -1.56
C ASN A 143 9.78 0.20 -2.60
N PHE A 144 10.31 -0.98 -2.93
CA PHE A 144 11.36 -1.09 -3.95
C PHE A 144 10.89 -0.76 -5.38
N ARG A 145 9.60 -0.46 -5.59
CA ARG A 145 8.98 -0.37 -6.91
C ARG A 145 8.02 0.81 -7.06
N SER A 146 7.99 1.76 -6.12
CA SER A 146 7.28 3.03 -6.33
C SER A 146 8.04 3.91 -7.32
N GLN A 147 7.33 4.76 -8.09
CA GLN A 147 7.97 5.74 -8.98
C GLN A 147 8.98 6.61 -8.21
N GLN A 148 8.67 6.98 -6.96
CA GLN A 148 9.54 7.77 -6.11
C GLN A 148 10.81 7.00 -5.70
N ALA A 149 10.71 5.73 -5.34
CA ALA A 149 11.89 4.91 -5.02
C ALA A 149 12.74 4.68 -6.28
N PHE A 150 12.11 4.49 -7.43
CA PHE A 150 12.80 4.41 -8.71
C PHE A 150 13.52 5.74 -9.04
N ARG A 151 12.82 6.89 -8.98
CA ARG A 151 13.41 8.21 -9.19
C ARG A 151 14.56 8.48 -8.23
N PHE A 152 14.39 8.20 -6.94
CA PHE A 152 15.45 8.33 -5.93
C PHE A 152 16.68 7.49 -6.26
N LEU A 153 16.49 6.22 -6.66
CA LEU A 153 17.58 5.32 -7.06
C LEU A 153 18.31 5.82 -8.32
N VAL A 154 17.59 6.46 -9.24
CA VAL A 154 18.12 7.01 -10.49
C VAL A 154 18.86 8.33 -10.25
N GLU A 155 18.29 9.24 -9.44
CA GLU A 155 18.88 10.54 -9.07
C GLU A 155 20.18 10.37 -8.26
N LYS A 156 20.21 9.44 -7.30
CA LYS A 156 21.41 9.15 -6.48
C LYS A 156 22.57 8.56 -7.30
N ARG A 157 22.35 8.09 -8.53
CA ARG A 157 23.37 7.44 -9.37
C ARG A 157 23.89 8.30 -10.53
N SER A 158 23.60 9.60 -10.55
CA SER A 158 24.05 10.55 -11.60
C SER A 158 23.57 10.16 -13.01
N TRP A 159 22.32 9.72 -13.14
CA TRP A 159 21.73 9.43 -14.46
C TRP A 159 21.12 10.70 -15.05
N SER A 160 21.31 10.93 -16.35
CA SER A 160 20.71 12.07 -17.04
C SER A 160 19.18 11.99 -17.06
N HIS A 161 18.48 13.13 -16.96
CA HIS A 161 17.01 13.19 -16.97
C HIS A 161 16.35 12.42 -18.15
N ALA A 162 16.98 12.37 -19.32
CA ALA A 162 16.49 11.62 -20.49
C ALA A 162 16.38 10.09 -20.26
N THR A 163 17.17 9.53 -19.33
CA THR A 163 17.17 8.09 -19.00
C THR A 163 15.99 7.73 -18.08
N VAL A 164 15.48 8.70 -17.32
CA VAL A 164 14.34 8.51 -16.40
C VAL A 164 13.04 8.42 -17.18
N GLU A 165 12.81 9.32 -18.14
CA GLU A 165 11.60 9.35 -18.97
C GLU A 165 11.47 8.11 -19.87
N THR A 166 12.58 7.62 -20.43
CA THR A 166 12.59 6.38 -21.22
C THR A 166 12.28 5.15 -20.37
N CYS A 167 12.67 5.15 -19.09
CA CYS A 167 12.30 4.06 -18.18
C CYS A 167 10.86 4.14 -17.67
N GLN A 168 10.24 5.32 -17.68
CA GLN A 168 8.84 5.51 -17.31
C GLN A 168 7.85 5.03 -18.39
N LEU A 169 8.27 4.99 -19.65
CA LEU A 169 7.38 4.72 -20.79
C LEU A 169 7.52 3.32 -21.42
N ALA A 170 8.59 2.61 -21.10
CA ALA A 170 8.90 1.33 -21.75
C ALA A 170 8.40 0.14 -20.91
N SER A 171 7.65 -0.76 -21.55
CA SER A 171 7.49 -2.13 -21.08
C SER A 171 8.88 -2.73 -20.79
N ILE A 172 8.99 -3.66 -19.84
CA ILE A 172 10.28 -4.31 -19.50
C ILE A 172 10.99 -4.89 -20.74
N LYS A 173 10.23 -5.21 -21.79
CA LYS A 173 10.74 -5.61 -23.10
C LYS A 173 11.44 -4.46 -23.84
N GLU A 174 10.83 -3.30 -23.94
CA GLU A 174 11.42 -2.10 -24.56
C GLU A 174 12.63 -1.59 -23.78
N LEU A 175 12.58 -1.61 -22.44
CA LEU A 175 13.72 -1.30 -21.56
C LEU A 175 14.93 -2.20 -21.84
N SER A 176 14.67 -3.46 -22.16
CA SER A 176 15.72 -4.43 -22.40
C SER A 176 16.36 -4.37 -23.77
N GLU A 177 15.66 -3.76 -24.74
CA GLU A 177 16.14 -3.52 -26.10
C GLU A 177 16.86 -2.16 -26.20
N ALA A 178 16.45 -1.17 -25.40
CA ALA A 178 17.06 0.16 -25.34
C ALA A 178 18.40 0.22 -24.59
N VAL A 179 18.74 -0.80 -23.78
CA VAL A 179 19.96 -0.79 -22.96
C VAL A 179 21.19 -1.29 -23.76
N PRO A 180 22.23 -0.45 -23.96
CA PRO A 180 23.39 -0.79 -24.80
C PRO A 180 24.12 -2.06 -24.34
N LYS A 181 24.60 -2.85 -25.31
CA LYS A 181 25.44 -4.02 -25.03
C LYS A 181 26.72 -3.56 -24.31
N GLY A 182 26.97 -4.12 -23.11
CA GLY A 182 28.13 -3.77 -22.28
C GLY A 182 27.87 -2.73 -21.19
N SER A 183 26.68 -2.15 -21.12
CA SER A 183 26.32 -1.28 -19.99
C SER A 183 26.20 -2.08 -18.69
N GLY A 184 26.61 -1.46 -17.57
CA GLY A 184 26.43 -2.00 -16.21
C GLY A 184 24.95 -2.15 -15.79
N LEU A 185 24.01 -1.82 -16.67
CA LEU A 185 22.56 -1.88 -16.46
C LEU A 185 21.95 -3.24 -16.83
N ARG A 186 22.68 -4.09 -17.57
CA ARG A 186 22.20 -5.43 -17.96
C ARG A 186 21.81 -6.34 -16.79
N PRO A 187 22.55 -6.37 -15.66
CA PRO A 187 22.14 -7.15 -14.49
C PRO A 187 20.77 -6.71 -13.96
N PHE A 188 20.48 -5.41 -14.00
CA PHE A 188 19.21 -4.84 -13.54
C PHE A 188 18.05 -5.18 -14.47
N VAL A 189 18.24 -5.06 -15.78
CA VAL A 189 17.27 -5.51 -16.79
C VAL A 189 17.01 -7.01 -16.69
N LYS A 190 18.04 -7.80 -16.39
CA LYS A 190 17.90 -9.25 -16.19
C LYS A 190 17.03 -9.55 -14.95
N ILE A 191 17.27 -8.86 -13.83
CA ILE A 191 16.43 -8.94 -12.63
C ILE A 191 14.99 -8.54 -12.93
N LEU A 192 14.77 -7.44 -13.66
CA LEU A 192 13.42 -6.99 -14.06
C LEU A 192 12.72 -8.00 -14.98
N ARG A 193 13.43 -8.67 -15.89
CA ARG A 193 12.90 -9.74 -16.75
C ARG A 193 12.56 -11.02 -15.98
N GLU A 194 13.35 -11.38 -14.98
CA GLU A 194 13.11 -12.56 -14.12
C GLU A 194 11.92 -12.37 -13.17
N LEU A 195 11.58 -11.11 -12.85
CA LEU A 195 10.45 -10.76 -11.99
C LEU A 195 9.08 -10.76 -12.70
N VAL A 196 9.05 -10.87 -14.04
CA VAL A 196 7.84 -10.82 -14.89
C VAL A 196 7.55 -12.15 -15.60
N LYS A 197 8.31 -13.20 -15.28
CA LYS A 197 7.95 -14.60 -15.59
C LYS A 197 7.22 -15.23 -14.42
#